data_AF-A0A2P5M1E1-F1
#
_entry.id   AF-A0A2P5M1E1-F1
#
_cell.length_a   1.000
_cell.length_b   1.000
_cell.length_c   1.000
_cell.angle_alpha   90.00
_cell.angle_beta   90.00
_cell.angle_gamma   90.00
#
_symmetry.space_group_name_H-M   'P 1'
#
loop_
_entity.id
_entity.type
_entity.pdbx_description
1 polymer ?
#
loop_
_entity_poly.entity_id
_entity_poly.type
_entity_poly.pdbx_seq_one_letter_code
_entity_poly.pdbx_strand_id
1 'polypeptide(L)'
;MRRLAFALICAFGALGALSSPVLARSPAPQPAPAPAPVVDPFAALFGGGSFAPQTSDGRPQAVAVPRETVAFDARYAPGTVIIATNERRLYYVLGNGQAIRYGVGVGRP
;
A
#
# COMPACT_ATOMS: atom_id res chain seq x y z
N MET A 1 65.09 -9.79 40.34
CA MET A 1 66.43 -9.54 40.92
C MET A 1 67.35 -9.23 39.75
N ARG A 2 67.74 -8.01 39.39
CA ARG A 2 68.19 -6.78 40.07
C ARG A 2 68.04 -5.69 38.97
N ARG A 3 67.68 -4.42 39.15
CA ARG A 3 67.64 -3.48 40.27
C ARG A 3 67.23 -2.13 39.65
N LEU A 4 66.66 -1.26 40.50
CA LEU A 4 66.71 0.21 40.43
C LEU A 4 65.77 0.89 39.41
N ALA A 5 64.68 1.52 39.89
CA ALA A 5 64.65 2.82 40.59
C ALA A 5 64.81 3.97 39.58
N PHE A 6 63.71 4.65 39.23
CA PHE A 6 63.17 5.84 39.90
C PHE A 6 63.66 7.13 39.23
N ALA A 7 62.69 8.01 39.00
CA ALA A 7 62.84 9.47 38.93
C ALA A 7 63.55 10.08 37.71
N LEU A 8 62.72 10.63 36.82
CA LEU A 8 62.95 11.96 36.24
C LEU A 8 61.57 12.49 35.80
N ILE A 9 60.78 13.14 36.65
CA ILE A 9 60.86 14.54 37.11
C ILE A 9 60.84 15.54 35.95
N CYS A 10 59.96 16.53 36.10
CA CYS A 10 59.72 17.73 35.28
C CYS A 10 58.79 17.49 34.07
N ALA A 11 57.77 18.29 33.81
CA ALA A 11 57.33 19.57 34.38
C ALA A 11 55.95 19.90 33.77
N PHE A 12 55.44 21.10 34.06
CA PHE A 12 54.25 21.75 33.48
C PHE A 12 52.92 21.26 34.08
N GLY A 13 52.28 21.97 35.01
CA GLY A 13 52.16 23.42 35.08
C GLY A 13 50.94 23.86 34.28
N ALA A 14 50.21 24.81 34.86
CA ALA A 14 49.00 25.45 34.36
C ALA A 14 47.68 24.69 34.68
N LEU A 15 46.86 25.16 35.63
CA LEU A 15 46.04 26.38 35.58
C LEU A 15 44.95 26.27 34.51
N GLY A 16 43.69 26.40 34.92
CA GLY A 16 42.61 26.77 34.02
C GLY A 16 41.41 25.83 34.09
N ALA A 17 40.43 26.25 34.89
CA ALA A 17 39.05 25.80 34.77
C ALA A 17 38.58 25.90 33.31
N LEU A 18 38.16 24.79 32.72
CA LEU A 18 37.40 24.78 31.49
C LEU A 18 36.21 23.86 31.70
N SER A 19 35.10 24.51 31.97
CA SER A 19 33.73 24.05 31.82
C SER A 19 33.63 22.98 30.72
N SER A 20 33.33 21.74 31.09
CA SER A 20 33.00 20.71 30.11
C SER A 20 31.78 21.21 29.33
N PRO A 21 31.88 21.41 27.99
CA PRO A 21 30.66 21.57 27.23
C PRO A 21 29.93 20.24 27.34
N VAL A 22 28.68 20.32 27.79
CA VAL A 22 27.67 19.28 27.56
C VAL A 22 27.90 18.79 26.14
N LEU A 23 28.37 17.56 26.02
CA LEU A 23 28.44 16.87 24.75
C LEU A 23 26.98 16.74 24.33
N ALA A 24 26.52 17.71 23.54
CA ALA A 24 25.27 17.65 22.82
C ALA A 24 25.29 16.32 22.07
N ARG A 25 24.60 15.34 22.65
CA ARG A 25 24.42 14.04 22.04
C ARG A 25 23.52 14.28 20.84
N SER A 26 24.12 14.52 19.67
CA SER A 26 23.40 14.54 18.41
C SER A 26 22.57 13.25 18.34
N PRO A 27 21.24 13.32 18.16
CA PRO A 27 20.47 12.12 17.91
C PRO A 27 21.02 11.53 16.62
N ALA A 28 21.49 10.28 16.68
CA ALA A 28 21.91 9.55 15.50
C ALA A 28 20.74 9.56 14.49
N PRO A 29 21.01 9.59 13.17
CA PRO A 29 19.96 9.42 12.17
C PRO A 29 19.26 8.10 12.43
N GLN A 30 18.05 8.15 12.99
CA GLN A 30 17.24 6.95 13.11
C GLN A 30 16.93 6.48 11.69
N PRO A 31 17.20 5.21 11.34
CA PRO A 31 16.69 4.65 10.10
C PRO A 31 15.19 4.86 10.11
N ALA A 32 14.66 5.56 9.09
CA ALA A 32 13.22 5.74 8.96
C ALA A 32 12.56 4.34 9.07
N PRO A 33 11.48 4.20 9.86
CA PRO A 33 10.76 2.93 9.93
C PRO A 33 10.40 2.54 8.50
N ALA A 34 10.86 1.36 8.07
CA ALA A 34 10.53 0.84 6.76
C ALA A 34 8.99 0.87 6.60
N PRO A 35 8.47 1.33 5.45
CA PRO A 35 7.03 1.30 5.22
C PRO A 35 6.55 -0.14 5.41
N ALA A 36 5.52 -0.32 6.26
CA ALA A 36 4.92 -1.62 6.46
C ALA A 36 4.47 -2.18 5.10
N PRO A 37 4.64 -3.50 4.84
CA PRO A 37 4.14 -4.09 3.62
C PRO A 37 2.63 -3.86 3.56
N VAL A 38 2.18 -3.15 2.53
CA VAL A 38 0.75 -2.99 2.25
C VAL A 38 0.28 -4.35 1.73
N VAL A 39 -0.25 -5.16 2.64
CA VAL A 39 -0.87 -6.44 2.29
C VAL A 39 -2.23 -6.13 1.71
N ASP A 40 -2.45 -6.49 0.44
CA ASP A 40 -3.78 -6.44 -0.15
C ASP A 40 -4.63 -7.55 0.50
N PRO A 41 -5.65 -7.21 1.30
CA PRO A 41 -6.45 -8.20 2.01
C PRO A 41 -7.23 -9.11 1.04
N PHE A 42 -7.53 -8.62 -0.16
CA PHE A 42 -8.19 -9.40 -1.20
C PHE A 42 -7.23 -10.42 -1.81
N ALA A 43 -5.99 -10.01 -2.09
CA ALA A 43 -4.95 -10.93 -2.55
C ALA A 43 -4.65 -12.02 -1.52
N ALA A 44 -4.63 -11.67 -0.23
CA ALA A 44 -4.43 -12.62 0.86
C ALA A 44 -5.56 -13.66 0.97
N LEU A 45 -6.79 -13.27 0.64
CA LEU A 45 -7.96 -14.15 0.72
C LEU A 45 -8.16 -15.02 -0.53
N PHE A 46 -7.88 -14.48 -1.72
CA PHE A 46 -8.22 -15.11 -3.00
C PHE A 46 -6.99 -15.60 -3.78
N GLY A 47 -5.82 -15.69 -3.14
CA GLY A 47 -4.63 -16.37 -3.68
C GLY A 47 -3.80 -15.55 -4.66
N GLY A 48 -3.70 -14.23 -4.47
CA GLY A 48 -2.73 -13.39 -5.17
C GLY A 48 -2.98 -13.12 -6.66
N GLY A 49 -4.15 -13.52 -7.19
CA GLY A 49 -4.55 -13.14 -8.54
C GLY A 49 -4.86 -11.64 -8.60
N SER A 50 -4.15 -10.88 -9.43
CA SER A 50 -4.45 -9.47 -9.69
C SER A 50 -5.77 -9.35 -10.47
N PHE A 51 -6.79 -8.73 -9.88
CA PHE A 51 -8.06 -8.40 -10.56
C PHE A 51 -8.04 -7.00 -11.19
N ALA A 52 -6.93 -6.27 -11.02
CA ALA A 52 -6.69 -4.99 -11.65
C ALA A 52 -6.18 -5.18 -13.10
N PRO A 53 -6.55 -4.30 -14.04
CA PRO A 53 -5.95 -4.29 -15.36
C PRO A 53 -4.48 -3.86 -15.22
N GLN A 54 -3.56 -4.81 -15.35
CA GLN A 54 -2.13 -4.53 -15.19
C GLN A 54 -1.53 -3.96 -16.47
N THR A 55 -0.82 -2.83 -16.37
CA THR A 55 0.23 -2.50 -17.33
C THR A 55 1.45 -1.87 -16.67
N SER A 56 2.58 -2.57 -16.77
CA SER A 56 3.90 -1.99 -17.03
C SER A 56 4.58 -2.60 -18.27
N ASP A 57 4.05 -3.72 -18.81
CA ASP A 57 4.74 -4.57 -19.81
C ASP A 57 3.96 -4.85 -21.11
N GLY A 58 3.05 -3.95 -21.54
CA GLY A 58 2.50 -3.98 -22.91
C GLY A 58 1.64 -5.20 -23.31
N ARG A 59 0.88 -5.79 -22.38
CA ARG A 59 -0.05 -6.91 -22.64
C ARG A 59 -1.51 -6.46 -22.54
N PRO A 60 -2.46 -7.12 -23.25
CA PRO A 60 -3.76 -6.54 -23.59
C PRO A 60 -4.52 -6.09 -22.35
N GLN A 61 -4.82 -4.79 -22.31
CA GLN A 61 -5.77 -4.21 -21.38
C GLN A 61 -7.10 -4.92 -21.61
N ALA A 62 -7.59 -5.64 -20.60
CA ALA A 62 -8.99 -6.00 -20.56
C ALA A 62 -9.76 -4.67 -20.52
N VAL A 63 -10.28 -4.24 -21.68
CA VAL A 63 -11.17 -3.10 -21.77
C VAL A 63 -12.38 -3.44 -20.93
N ALA A 64 -12.48 -2.83 -19.75
CA ALA A 64 -13.67 -2.95 -18.93
C ALA A 64 -14.86 -2.58 -19.83
N VAL A 65 -15.80 -3.51 -20.00
CA VAL A 65 -16.98 -3.26 -20.83
C VAL A 65 -17.60 -1.96 -20.33
N PRO A 66 -17.69 -0.93 -21.18
CA PRO A 66 -18.18 0.36 -20.74
C PRO A 66 -19.59 0.19 -20.20
N ARG A 67 -19.86 0.88 -19.10
CA ARG A 67 -21.22 0.96 -18.55
C ARG A 67 -22.08 1.68 -19.57
N GLU A 68 -23.23 1.09 -19.88
CA GLU A 68 -24.15 1.65 -20.87
C GLU A 68 -25.54 1.72 -20.27
N THR A 69 -26.20 2.85 -20.48
CA THR A 69 -27.61 2.98 -20.17
C THR A 69 -28.42 2.35 -21.29
N VAL A 70 -29.21 1.34 -20.96
CA VAL A 70 -30.03 0.60 -21.90
C VAL A 70 -31.51 0.75 -21.55
N ALA A 71 -32.36 0.66 -22.56
CA ALA A 71 -33.79 0.50 -22.35
C ALA A 71 -34.03 -0.80 -21.58
N PHE A 72 -34.85 -0.74 -20.54
CA PHE A 72 -35.12 -1.85 -19.64
C PHE A 72 -36.61 -1.91 -19.32
N ASP A 73 -37.21 -3.08 -19.53
CA ASP A 73 -38.61 -3.33 -19.17
C ASP A 73 -38.72 -3.25 -17.64
N ALA A 74 -39.34 -2.17 -17.16
CA ALA A 74 -39.40 -1.77 -15.75
C ALA A 74 -40.37 -2.62 -14.92
N ARG A 75 -40.20 -3.95 -14.96
CA ARG A 75 -40.94 -4.89 -14.10
C ARG A 75 -40.48 -4.88 -12.65
N TYR A 76 -39.33 -4.26 -12.39
CA TYR A 76 -38.68 -4.20 -11.09
C TYR A 76 -38.54 -2.75 -10.63
N ALA A 77 -38.55 -2.53 -9.32
CA ALA A 77 -38.42 -1.20 -8.75
C ALA A 77 -37.03 -0.59 -9.03
N PRO A 78 -36.92 0.75 -9.17
CA PRO A 78 -35.64 1.44 -9.23
C PRO A 78 -34.74 1.06 -8.04
N GLY A 79 -33.44 0.90 -8.27
CA GLY A 79 -32.47 0.42 -7.29
C GLY A 79 -32.30 -1.10 -7.27
N THR A 80 -33.13 -1.86 -8.00
CA THR A 80 -32.99 -3.32 -8.10
C THR A 80 -31.76 -3.70 -8.94
N VAL A 81 -31.03 -4.71 -8.48
CA VAL A 81 -29.90 -5.31 -9.21
C VAL A 81 -30.32 -6.68 -9.73
N ILE A 82 -30.17 -6.87 -11.04
CA ILE A 82 -30.56 -8.11 -11.73
C ILE A 82 -29.31 -8.71 -12.36
N ILE A 83 -29.02 -9.97 -12.06
CA ILE A 83 -27.84 -10.67 -12.59
C ILE A 83 -28.33 -11.72 -13.59
N ALA A 84 -28.07 -11.47 -14.87
CA ALA A 84 -28.31 -12.43 -15.94
C ALA A 84 -27.02 -13.24 -16.17
N THR A 85 -26.92 -14.39 -15.49
CA THR A 85 -25.73 -15.25 -15.55
C THR A 85 -25.51 -15.86 -16.94
N ASN A 86 -26.60 -16.14 -17.68
CA ASN A 86 -26.54 -16.61 -19.07
C ASN A 86 -25.82 -15.62 -20.00
N GLU A 87 -26.07 -14.32 -19.83
CA GLU A 87 -25.44 -13.25 -20.62
C GLU A 87 -24.14 -12.73 -19.99
N ARG A 88 -23.85 -13.12 -18.74
CA ARG A 88 -22.79 -12.54 -17.90
C ARG A 88 -22.91 -11.02 -17.83
N ARG A 89 -24.12 -10.55 -17.55
CA ARG A 89 -24.48 -9.14 -17.42
C ARG A 89 -25.21 -8.86 -16.12
N LEU A 90 -24.96 -7.69 -15.58
CA LEU A 90 -25.68 -7.12 -14.45
C LEU A 90 -26.43 -5.88 -14.93
N TYR A 91 -27.69 -5.75 -14.52
CA TYR A 91 -28.55 -4.61 -14.80
C TYR A 91 -28.91 -3.92 -13.50
N TYR A 92 -28.53 -2.65 -13.36
CA TYR A 92 -28.95 -1.78 -12.26
C TYR A 92 -30.11 -0.90 -12.72
N VAL A 93 -31.30 -1.14 -12.17
CA VAL A 93 -32.53 -0.47 -12.61
C VAL A 93 -32.55 0.97 -12.11
N LEU A 94 -32.61 1.94 -13.02
CA LEU A 94 -32.67 3.37 -12.68
C LEU A 94 -34.12 3.88 -12.53
N GLY A 95 -35.08 3.20 -13.16
CA GLY A 95 -36.44 3.70 -13.36
C GLY A 95 -36.61 4.35 -14.74
N ASN A 96 -37.80 4.90 -15.02
CA ASN A 96 -38.13 5.53 -16.31
C ASN A 96 -37.88 4.62 -17.55
N GLY A 97 -38.00 3.30 -17.37
CA GLY A 97 -37.72 2.33 -18.43
C GLY A 97 -36.23 2.19 -18.79
N GLN A 98 -35.32 2.51 -17.86
CA GLN A 98 -33.87 2.45 -18.08
C GLN A 98 -33.13 1.66 -17.00
N ALA A 99 -32.00 1.07 -17.40
CA ALA A 99 -31.05 0.43 -16.51
C ALA A 99 -29.61 0.65 -16.97
N ILE A 100 -28.64 0.57 -16.03
CA ILE A 100 -27.21 0.55 -16.37
C ILE A 100 -26.77 -0.91 -16.51
N ARG A 101 -26.17 -1.24 -17.65
CA ARG A 101 -25.60 -2.56 -17.96
C ARG A 101 -24.13 -2.61 -17.58
N TYR A 102 -23.75 -3.64 -16.84
CA TYR A 102 -22.37 -3.96 -16.45
C TYR A 102 -21.96 -5.36 -16.90
N GLY A 103 -20.67 -5.54 -17.18
CA GLY A 103 -20.08 -6.88 -17.29
C GLY A 103 -19.85 -7.48 -15.90
N VAL A 104 -20.15 -8.76 -15.73
CA VAL A 104 -19.93 -9.49 -14.48
C VAL A 104 -19.22 -10.81 -14.73
N GLY A 105 -18.23 -11.11 -13.88
CA GLY A 105 -17.59 -12.43 -13.81
C GLY A 105 -18.42 -13.36 -12.94
N VAL A 106 -18.82 -14.51 -13.46
CA VAL A 106 -19.49 -15.58 -12.70
C VAL A 106 -18.52 -16.73 -12.49
N GLY A 107 -18.60 -17.39 -11.33
CA GLY A 107 -17.81 -18.59 -11.04
C GLY A 107 -18.11 -19.74 -12.01
N ARG A 108 -17.17 -20.66 -12.19
CA ARG A 108 -17.42 -21.90 -12.91
C ARG A 108 -18.29 -22.81 -12.02
N PRO A 109 -19.39 -23.38 -12.54
CA PRO A 109 -20.20 -24.34 -11.79
C PRO A 109 -19.41 -25.62 -11.49
#